data_AF-A0A077PQ81-F1
#
_entry.id   AF-A0A077PQ81-F1
#
_cell.length_a   1.000
_cell.length_b   1.000
_cell.length_c   1.000
_cell.angle_alpha   90.00
_cell.angle_beta   90.00
_cell.angle_gamma   90.00
#
_symmetry.space_group_name_H-M   'P 1'
#
loop_
_entity.id
_entity.type
_entity.pdbx_description
1 polymer ?
#
loop_
_entity_poly.entity_id
_entity_poly.type
_entity_poly.pdbx_seq_one_letter_code
_entity_poly.pdbx_strand_id
1 'polypeptide(L)'
;MAKFYPRMQKTSERLLKKYGAKFQVKRDGKYWVDNEGQERHEPGKQFGSIGVKTKYNPNEIDGSLILSTDIKMVFSPDSAIEKGDQVLVDDVWLRVIEPNPIKPADIVLCYQSQLRG
;
A
#
# COMPACT_ATOMS: atom_id res chain seq x y z
N MET A 1 -17.30 -4.50 -19.74
CA MET A 1 -15.99 -4.58 -19.07
C MET A 1 -15.05 -5.49 -19.86
N ALA A 2 -13.77 -5.14 -19.96
CA ALA A 2 -12.82 -5.97 -20.68
C ALA A 2 -12.53 -7.26 -19.88
N LYS A 3 -12.67 -8.43 -20.53
CA LYS A 3 -12.56 -9.76 -19.89
C LYS A 3 -11.12 -10.10 -19.41
N PHE A 4 -10.13 -9.27 -19.70
CA PHE A 4 -8.73 -9.56 -19.41
C PHE A 4 -8.23 -9.02 -18.06
N TYR A 5 -8.84 -7.98 -17.50
CA TYR A 5 -8.39 -7.39 -16.22
C TYR A 5 -8.41 -8.37 -15.04
N PRO A 6 -9.43 -9.23 -14.85
CA PRO A 6 -9.39 -10.26 -13.81
C PRO A 6 -8.22 -11.26 -14.00
N ARG A 7 -7.84 -11.55 -15.25
CA ARG A 7 -6.69 -12.43 -15.54
C ARG A 7 -5.36 -11.73 -15.21
N MET A 8 -5.27 -10.44 -15.47
CA MET A 8 -4.10 -9.63 -15.08
C MET A 8 -3.97 -9.57 -13.55
N GLN A 9 -5.07 -9.39 -12.82
CA GLN A 9 -5.05 -9.36 -11.35
C GLN A 9 -4.51 -10.66 -10.78
N LYS A 10 -5.06 -11.81 -11.22
CA LYS A 10 -4.56 -13.14 -10.83
C LYS A 10 -3.09 -13.35 -11.15
N THR A 11 -2.62 -12.77 -12.26
CA THR A 11 -1.21 -12.87 -12.64
C THR A 11 -0.32 -12.06 -11.71
N SER A 12 -0.73 -10.82 -11.38
CA SER A 12 -0.05 -9.95 -10.43
C SER A 12 0.05 -10.59 -9.04
N GLU A 13 -1.09 -11.06 -8.51
CA GLU A 13 -1.20 -11.77 -7.23
C GLU A 13 -0.25 -12.98 -7.19
N ARG A 14 -0.31 -13.84 -8.22
CA ARG A 14 0.55 -15.03 -8.32
C ARG A 14 2.04 -14.68 -8.32
N LEU A 15 2.45 -13.65 -9.05
CA LEU A 15 3.86 -13.24 -9.12
C LEU A 15 4.35 -12.68 -7.79
N LEU A 16 3.58 -11.79 -7.17
CA LEU A 16 3.91 -11.23 -5.87
C LEU A 16 3.95 -12.30 -4.78
N LYS A 17 3.00 -13.24 -4.78
CA LYS A 17 2.99 -14.37 -3.84
C LYS A 17 4.19 -15.29 -4.01
N LYS A 18 4.68 -15.47 -5.24
CA LYS A 18 5.81 -16.37 -5.53
C LYS A 18 7.18 -15.74 -5.24
N TYR A 19 7.34 -14.45 -5.49
CA TYR A 19 8.65 -13.78 -5.47
C TYR A 19 8.76 -12.63 -4.46
N GLY A 20 7.65 -12.24 -3.84
CA GLY A 20 7.62 -11.22 -2.79
C GLY A 20 7.90 -11.78 -1.41
N ALA A 21 8.02 -10.86 -0.46
CA ALA A 21 8.16 -11.14 0.96
C ALA A 21 6.91 -10.69 1.71
N LYS A 22 6.67 -11.29 2.88
CA LYS A 22 5.58 -10.87 3.78
C LYS A 22 6.06 -9.72 4.65
N PHE A 23 5.30 -8.64 4.68
CA PHE A 23 5.53 -7.45 5.49
C PHE A 23 4.39 -7.28 6.49
N GLN A 24 4.71 -6.76 7.67
CA GLN A 24 3.72 -6.42 8.67
C GLN A 24 3.25 -4.99 8.43
N VAL A 25 1.94 -4.80 8.43
CA VAL A 25 1.29 -3.51 8.22
C VAL A 25 0.43 -3.21 9.44
N LYS A 26 0.58 -2.01 9.99
CA LYS A 26 -0.25 -1.47 11.05
C LYS A 26 -1.08 -0.32 10.50
N ARG A 27 -2.37 -0.31 10.78
CA ARG A 27 -3.28 0.79 10.52
C ARG A 27 -3.77 1.35 11.84
N ASP A 28 -3.60 2.65 12.03
CA ASP A 28 -4.14 3.32 13.20
C ASP A 28 -5.67 3.39 13.14
N GLY A 29 -6.28 3.44 14.32
CA GLY A 29 -7.71 3.59 14.45
C GLY A 29 -8.20 4.95 13.95
N LYS A 30 -9.50 5.06 13.70
CA LYS A 30 -10.15 6.32 13.31
C LYS A 30 -11.13 6.73 14.39
N TYR A 31 -11.15 8.02 14.68
CA TYR A 31 -12.16 8.65 15.52
C TYR A 31 -12.91 9.67 14.68
N TRP A 32 -14.24 9.62 14.72
CA TRP A 32 -15.08 10.60 14.06
C TRP A 32 -16.41 10.75 14.80
N VAL A 33 -17.10 11.86 14.57
CA VAL A 33 -18.46 12.08 15.07
C VAL A 33 -19.41 11.79 13.91
N ASP A 34 -20.42 10.95 14.13
CA ASP A 34 -21.43 10.67 13.12
C ASP A 34 -22.46 11.80 13.00
N ASN A 35 -23.36 11.70 12.01
CA ASN A 35 -24.37 12.73 11.76
C ASN A 35 -25.41 12.87 12.89
N GLU A 36 -25.42 11.93 13.85
CA GLU A 36 -26.28 11.93 15.04
C GLU A 36 -25.55 12.52 16.26
N GLY A 37 -24.29 12.97 16.11
CA GLY A 37 -23.49 13.54 17.17
C GLY A 37 -22.83 12.49 18.08
N GLN A 38 -22.85 11.21 17.72
CA GLN A 38 -22.21 10.15 18.51
C GLN A 38 -20.75 9.98 18.09
N GLU A 39 -19.87 9.88 19.09
CA GLU A 39 -18.47 9.52 18.87
C GLU A 39 -18.37 8.06 18.41
N ARG A 40 -17.76 7.85 17.25
CA ARG A 40 -17.44 6.55 16.71
C ARG A 40 -15.93 6.34 16.74
N HIS A 41 -15.54 5.11 17.05
CA HIS A 41 -14.16 4.68 17.04
C HIS A 41 -14.03 3.36 16.29
N GLU A 42 -13.14 3.34 15.31
CA GLU A 42 -12.65 2.12 14.67
C GLU A 42 -11.27 1.81 15.27
N PRO A 43 -11.08 0.64 15.92
CA PRO A 43 -9.80 0.29 16.51
C PRO A 43 -8.73 0.09 15.44
N GLY A 44 -7.48 0.41 15.80
CA GLY A 44 -6.33 0.11 14.95
C GLY A 44 -6.21 -1.39 14.70
N LYS A 45 -5.68 -1.76 13.53
CA LYS A 45 -5.51 -3.15 13.10
C LYS A 45 -4.11 -3.43 12.61
N GLN A 46 -3.69 -4.69 12.72
CA GLN A 46 -2.43 -5.17 12.18
C GLN A 46 -2.68 -6.36 11.27
N PHE A 47 -2.05 -6.35 10.10
CA PHE A 47 -2.22 -7.40 9.09
C PHE A 47 -0.92 -7.64 8.33
N GLY A 48 -0.83 -8.77 7.64
CA GLY A 48 0.29 -9.08 6.76
C GLY A 48 -0.05 -8.73 5.32
N SER A 49 0.88 -8.12 4.59
CA SER A 49 0.79 -7.90 3.14
C SER A 49 2.00 -8.50 2.43
N ILE A 50 1.83 -9.01 1.22
CA ILE A 50 2.93 -9.48 0.39
C ILE A 50 3.39 -8.34 -0.50
N GLY A 51 4.69 -8.10 -0.58
CA GLY A 51 5.21 -7.07 -1.45
C GLY A 51 6.66 -7.28 -1.89
N VAL A 52 7.15 -6.34 -2.68
CA VAL A 52 8.53 -6.29 -3.16
C VAL A 52 9.04 -4.87 -2.98
N LYS A 53 10.23 -4.73 -2.40
CA LYS A 53 10.95 -3.45 -2.33
C LYS A 53 11.55 -3.13 -3.69
N THR A 54 11.30 -1.93 -4.17
CA THR A 54 11.84 -1.39 -5.42
C THR A 54 12.50 -0.03 -5.14
N LYS A 55 13.14 0.55 -6.15
CA LYS A 55 13.78 1.87 -6.03
C LYS A 55 13.10 2.85 -6.98
N TYR A 56 13.01 4.10 -6.56
CA TYR A 56 12.74 5.19 -7.49
C TYR A 56 13.94 5.35 -8.44
N ASN A 57 13.64 5.66 -9.70
CA ASN A 57 14.66 6.13 -10.62
C ASN A 57 15.15 7.51 -10.16
N PRO A 58 16.42 7.88 -10.42
CA PRO A 58 16.93 9.20 -10.04
C PRO A 58 16.06 10.37 -10.56
N ASN A 59 15.49 10.24 -11.76
CA ASN A 59 14.63 11.25 -12.35
C ASN A 59 13.23 11.36 -11.71
N GLU A 60 12.82 10.37 -10.89
CA GLU A 60 11.58 10.44 -10.10
C GLU A 60 11.81 11.20 -8.77
N ILE A 61 13.05 11.42 -8.35
CA ILE A 61 13.38 12.06 -7.07
C ILE A 61 13.50 13.57 -7.29
N ASP A 62 12.55 14.33 -6.73
CA ASP A 62 12.47 15.79 -6.89
C ASP A 62 12.86 16.57 -5.61
N GLY A 63 13.06 15.88 -4.49
CA GLY A 63 13.42 16.49 -3.20
C GLY A 63 12.25 17.16 -2.47
N SER A 64 11.03 17.00 -2.96
CA SER A 64 9.80 17.54 -2.37
C SER A 64 8.73 16.45 -2.20
N LEU A 65 8.06 16.04 -3.27
CA LEU A 65 7.06 14.98 -3.26
C LEU A 65 7.73 13.63 -3.04
N ILE A 66 8.82 13.37 -3.76
CA ILE A 66 9.61 12.14 -3.62
C ILE A 66 11.01 12.52 -3.12
N LEU A 67 11.34 12.04 -1.93
CA LEU A 67 12.66 12.23 -1.31
C LEU A 67 13.60 11.09 -1.66
N SER A 68 14.90 11.34 -1.58
CA SER A 68 15.93 10.30 -1.80
C SER A 68 15.88 9.16 -0.78
N THR A 69 15.26 9.41 0.38
CA THR A 69 15.05 8.44 1.46
C THR A 69 13.75 7.65 1.31
N ASP A 70 12.88 8.01 0.36
CA ASP A 70 11.63 7.30 0.15
C ASP A 70 11.86 5.93 -0.50
N ILE A 71 11.01 4.99 -0.12
CA ILE A 71 11.04 3.63 -0.63
C ILE A 71 9.79 3.38 -1.47
N LYS A 72 9.99 2.84 -2.67
CA LYS A 72 8.91 2.39 -3.54
C LYS A 72 8.61 0.92 -3.25
N MET A 73 7.41 0.59 -2.83
CA MET A 73 6.99 -0.79 -2.60
C MET A 73 5.86 -1.20 -3.53
N VAL A 74 5.93 -2.43 -4.04
CA VAL A 74 4.83 -3.03 -4.80
C VAL A 74 4.12 -4.05 -3.92
N PHE A 75 2.85 -3.81 -3.55
CA PHE A 75 2.06 -4.73 -2.72
C PHE A 75 1.02 -5.52 -3.53
N SER A 76 0.70 -6.72 -3.03
CA SER A 76 -0.38 -7.58 -3.52
C SER A 76 -1.72 -6.86 -3.44
N PRO A 77 -2.63 -7.06 -4.41
CA PRO A 77 -3.98 -6.52 -4.34
C PRO A 77 -4.85 -7.16 -3.23
N ASP A 78 -4.42 -8.29 -2.64
CA ASP A 78 -5.17 -9.01 -1.59
C ASP A 78 -5.31 -8.22 -0.29
N SER A 79 -4.43 -7.24 -0.07
CA SER A 79 -4.42 -6.41 1.12
C SER A 79 -4.52 -4.95 0.69
N ALA A 80 -5.63 -4.31 1.06
CA ALA A 80 -5.83 -2.90 0.76
C ALA A 80 -4.86 -2.04 1.56
N ILE A 81 -3.91 -1.41 0.87
CA ILE A 81 -2.97 -0.45 1.45
C ILE A 81 -3.59 0.95 1.41
N GLU A 82 -3.56 1.64 2.55
CA GLU A 82 -4.13 2.98 2.71
C GLU A 82 -3.05 4.00 3.10
N LYS A 83 -3.33 5.27 2.77
CA LYS A 83 -2.51 6.38 3.22
C LYS A 83 -2.47 6.42 4.74
N GLY A 84 -1.27 6.53 5.30
CA GLY A 84 -1.05 6.52 6.74
C GLY A 84 -0.81 5.14 7.36
N ASP A 85 -1.01 4.04 6.62
CA ASP A 85 -0.55 2.72 7.09
C ASP A 85 0.96 2.77 7.40
N GLN A 86 1.38 2.03 8.42
CA GLN A 86 2.80 1.84 8.75
C GLN A 86 3.21 0.44 8.32
N VAL A 87 4.32 0.32 7.60
CA VAL A 87 4.87 -0.96 7.12
C VAL A 87 6.23 -1.17 7.75
N LEU A 88 6.43 -2.34 8.37
CA LEU A 88 7.73 -2.73 8.91
C LEU A 88 8.64 -3.21 7.78
N VAL A 89 9.67 -2.42 7.45
CA VAL A 89 10.66 -2.70 6.40
C VAL A 89 12.04 -2.57 7.01
N ASP A 90 12.87 -3.62 6.90
CA ASP A 90 14.24 -3.64 7.44
C ASP A 90 14.29 -3.18 8.93
N ASP A 91 13.37 -3.72 9.75
CA ASP A 91 13.17 -3.40 11.18
C ASP A 91 12.76 -1.95 11.50
N VAL A 92 12.39 -1.16 10.50
CA VAL A 92 11.91 0.22 10.65
C VAL A 92 10.45 0.34 10.19
N TRP A 93 9.62 1.01 10.98
CA TRP A 93 8.26 1.35 10.59
C TRP A 93 8.25 2.57 9.67
N LEU A 94 7.87 2.37 8.42
CA LEU A 94 7.74 3.43 7.43
C LEU A 94 6.28 3.72 7.15
N ARG A 95 5.92 4.99 7.05
CA ARG A 95 4.56 5.43 6.76
C ARG A 95 4.29 5.41 5.26
N VAL A 96 3.16 4.87 4.86
CA VAL A 96 2.63 5.00 3.49
C VAL A 96 2.17 6.44 3.28
N ILE A 97 2.92 7.16 2.45
CA ILE A 97 2.61 8.55 2.07
C ILE A 97 1.54 8.57 0.98
N GLU A 98 1.74 7.76 -0.06
CA GLU A 98 0.77 7.56 -1.13
C GLU A 98 0.65 6.06 -1.46
N PRO A 99 -0.56 5.46 -1.42
CA PRO A 99 -0.73 4.05 -1.68
C PRO A 99 -0.63 3.70 -3.18
N ASN A 100 -1.01 4.63 -4.08
CA ASN A 100 -0.92 4.52 -5.53
C ASN A 100 -1.39 3.17 -6.12
N PRO A 101 -2.70 2.86 -6.05
CA PRO A 101 -3.24 1.64 -6.64
C PRO A 101 -3.13 1.66 -8.17
N ILE A 102 -2.61 0.60 -8.76
CA ILE A 102 -2.64 0.35 -10.20
C ILE A 102 -4.00 -0.29 -10.53
N LYS A 103 -4.95 0.55 -10.93
CA LYS A 103 -6.38 0.19 -11.01
C LYS A 103 -6.96 0.44 -12.41
N PRO A 104 -6.82 -0.49 -13.38
CA PRO A 104 -7.60 -0.42 -14.61
C PRO A 104 -9.10 -0.68 -14.32
N ALA A 105 -9.94 0.29 -14.70
CA ALA A 105 -11.37 0.31 -14.34
C ALA A 105 -11.54 0.15 -12.82
N ASP A 106 -12.26 -0.88 -12.36
CA ASP A 106 -12.52 -1.13 -10.94
C ASP A 106 -11.66 -2.21 -10.28
N ILE A 107 -10.65 -2.73 -10.98
CA ILE A 107 -9.84 -3.86 -10.51
C ILE A 107 -8.46 -3.35 -10.10
N VAL A 108 -8.09 -3.51 -8.83
CA VAL A 108 -6.73 -3.22 -8.35
C VAL A 108 -5.82 -4.39 -8.71
N LEU A 109 -4.79 -4.13 -9.51
CA LEU A 109 -3.78 -5.13 -9.87
C LEU A 109 -2.69 -5.25 -8.81
N CYS A 110 -2.26 -4.12 -8.25
CA CYS A 110 -1.27 -4.00 -7.17
C CYS A 110 -1.29 -2.56 -6.64
N TYR A 111 -0.52 -2.30 -5.59
CA TYR A 111 -0.24 -0.95 -5.09
C TYR A 111 1.23 -0.63 -5.33
N GLN A 112 1.55 0.54 -5.89
CA GLN A 112 2.92 1.05 -6.04
C GLN A 112 3.20 2.15 -5.02
N SER A 113 3.18 1.76 -3.76
CA SER A 113 3.16 2.67 -2.64
C SER A 113 4.50 3.37 -2.39
N GLN A 114 4.41 4.64 -2.01
CA GLN A 114 5.51 5.44 -1.50
C GLN A 114 5.55 5.34 0.02
N LEU A 115 6.69 4.90 0.56
CA LEU A 115 6.93 4.79 2.00
C LEU A 115 8.01 5.78 2.43
N ARG A 116 7.82 6.40 3.60
CA ARG A 116 8.75 7.37 4.19
C ARG A 116 8.90 7.14 5.69
N GLY A 117 10.13 7.30 6.20
CA GLY A 117 10.46 7.28 7.63
C GLY A 117 10.22 8.62 8.30
#